data_AF-A0A383BPY7-F1
#
_entry.id   AF-A0A383BPY7-F1
#
_cell.length_a   1.000
_cell.length_b   1.000
_cell.length_c   1.000
_cell.angle_alpha   90.00
_cell.angle_beta   90.00
_cell.angle_gamma   90.00
#
_symmetry.space_group_name_H-M   'P 1'
#
loop_
_entity.id
_entity.type
_entity.pdbx_description
1 polymer ?
#
loop_
_entity_poly.entity_id
_entity_poly.type
_entity_poly.pdbx_seq_one_letter_code
_entity_poly.pdbx_strand_id
1 'polypeptide(L)' 'MNSLLGLIIQIINLYQFVLLIYIIATWLISFNIVNTSNRLVYGIMGALYRLCEPSLRFVRQYMPNL' A
#
# COMPACT_ATOMS: atom_id res chain seq x y z
N MET A 1 -4.36 -18.66 25.67
CA MET A 1 -4.29 -19.28 24.33
C MET A 1 -5.39 -18.69 23.45
N ASN A 2 -5.15 -17.52 22.83
CA ASN A 2 -6.13 -16.88 21.95
C ASN A 2 -5.61 -16.94 20.51
N SER A 3 -5.57 -18.14 19.91
CA SER A 3 -4.99 -18.39 18.59
C SER A 3 -5.63 -17.54 17.47
N LEU A 4 -6.92 -17.23 17.61
CA LEU A 4 -7.65 -16.29 16.73
C LEU A 4 -7.08 -14.87 16.78
N LEU A 5 -6.75 -14.37 17.98
CA LEU A 5 -6.19 -13.04 18.16
C LEU A 5 -4.79 -12.97 17.53
N GLY A 6 -3.97 -14.02 17.70
CA GLY A 6 -2.65 -14.12 17.09
C GLY A 6 -2.70 -14.06 15.57
N LEU A 7 -3.66 -14.76 14.95
CA LEU A 7 -3.84 -14.78 13.50
C LEU A 7 -4.23 -13.38 12.97
N ILE A 8 -5.16 -12.69 13.64
CA ILE A 8 -5.56 -11.33 13.27
C ILE A 8 -4.37 -10.36 13.38
N ILE A 9 -3.60 -10.42 14.47
CA ILE A 9 -2.41 -9.59 14.66
C ILE A 9 -1.38 -9.86 13.56
N GLN A 10 -1.18 -11.13 13.18
CA GLN A 10 -0.29 -11.51 12.09
C GLN A 10 -0.69 -10.88 10.76
N ILE A 11 -1.99 -10.91 10.42
CA ILE A 11 -2.52 -10.29 9.20
C ILE A 11 -2.31 -8.78 9.21
N ILE A 12 -2.52 -8.11 10.35
CA ILE A 12 -2.30 -6.68 10.50
C ILE A 12 -0.81 -6.34 10.31
N ASN A 13 0.10 -7.11 10.89
CA ASN A 13 1.55 -6.93 10.70
C ASN A 13 1.95 -7.10 9.22
N LEU A 14 1.38 -8.10 8.54
CA LEU A 14 1.61 -8.29 7.11
C LEU A 14 1.11 -7.10 6.29
N TYR A 15 -0.08 -6.58 6.62
CA TYR A 15 -0.64 -5.39 5.99
C TYR A 15 0.28 -4.16 6.16
N GLN A 16 0.82 -3.94 7.36
CA GLN A 16 1.80 -2.87 7.61
C GLN A 16 3.04 -2.99 6.73
N PHE A 17 3.56 -4.21 6.54
CA PHE A 17 4.70 -4.47 5.67
C PHE A 17 4.40 -4.14 4.20
N VAL A 18 3.23 -4.53 3.69
CA VAL A 18 2.78 -4.19 2.33
C VAL A 18 2.67 -2.67 2.14
N LEU A 19 2.15 -1.96 3.14
CA LEU A 19 2.01 -0.52 3.12
C LEU A 19 3.39 0.18 3.04
N LEU A 20 4.37 -0.33 3.80
CA LEU A 20 5.76 0.16 3.73
C LEU A 20 6.36 -0.03 2.32
N ILE A 21 6.17 -1.21 1.71
CA ILE A 21 6.61 -1.46 0.33
C ILE A 21 5.95 -0.47 -0.65
N TYR A 22 4.65 -0.20 -0.49
CA TYR A 22 3.93 0.74 -1.35
C TYR A 22 4.47 2.17 -1.26
N ILE A 23 4.81 2.64 -0.05
CA ILE A 23 5.43 3.96 0.12
C ILE A 23 6.78 4.02 -0.59
N ILE A 24 7.63 3.01 -0.40
CA ILE A 24 8.94 2.92 -1.05
C ILE A 24 8.79 2.87 -2.59
N ALA A 25 7.84 2.07 -3.09
CA ALA A 25 7.54 1.98 -4.51
C ALA A 25 7.10 3.34 -5.09
N THR A 26 6.29 4.10 -4.34
CA THR A 26 5.87 5.44 -4.74
C THR A 26 7.06 6.40 -4.85
N TRP A 27 8.01 6.35 -3.91
CA TRP A 27 9.25 7.13 -3.99
C TRP A 27 10.15 6.72 -5.15
N LEU A 28 10.31 5.42 -5.38
CA LEU A 28 11.07 4.89 -6.51
C LEU A 28 10.54 5.41 -7.86
N ILE A 29 9.22 5.51 -7.99
CA ILE A 29 8.57 6.05 -9.19
C ILE A 29 8.78 7.56 -9.29
N SER A 30 8.59 8.30 -8.20
CA SER A 30 8.82 9.75 -8.18
C SER A 30 10.26 10.14 -8.52
N PHE A 31 11.24 9.32 -8.11
CA PHE A 31 12.65 9.51 -8.46
C PHE A 31 13.03 8.97 -9.83
N ASN A 32 12.07 8.52 -10.66
CA ASN A 32 12.32 7.91 -11.97
C ASN A 32 13.25 6.68 -11.94
N ILE A 33 13.43 6.04 -10.78
CA ILE A 33 14.23 4.81 -10.64
C ILE A 33 13.47 3.63 -11.24
N VAL A 34 12.13 3.63 -11.10
CA VAL A 34 11.25 2.59 -11.62
C VAL A 34 10.25 3.20 -12.60
N ASN A 35 10.21 2.66 -13.82
CA ASN A 35 9.33 3.15 -14.88
C ASN A 35 7.95 2.47 -14.83
N THR A 36 6.91 3.26 -14.53
CA THR A 36 5.51 2.83 -14.50
C THR A 36 4.90 2.53 -15.87
N SER A 37 5.59 2.88 -16.97
CA SER A 37 5.17 2.53 -18.33
C SER A 37 5.24 1.03 -18.60
N ASN A 38 6.03 0.29 -17.80
CA ASN A 38 6.06 -1.16 -17.90
C ASN A 38 4.78 -1.76 -17.31
N ARG A 39 4.07 -2.57 -18.11
CA ARG A 39 2.81 -3.23 -17.72
C ARG A 39 2.92 -4.02 -16.42
N LEU A 40 4.08 -4.61 -16.12
CA LEU A 40 4.32 -5.33 -14.87
C LEU A 40 4.31 -4.38 -13.66
N VAL A 41 5.08 -3.30 -13.74
CA VAL A 41 5.15 -2.27 -12.69
C VAL A 41 3.78 -1.64 -12.48
N TYR A 42 3.08 -1.34 -13.56
CA TYR A 42 1.72 -0.81 -13.52
C TYR A 42 0.74 -1.77 -12.82
N GLY A 43 0.81 -3.07 -13.12
CA GLY A 43 -0.02 -4.08 -12.48
C GLY A 43 0.26 -4.21 -10.99
N ILE A 44 1.54 -4.25 -10.60
CA ILE A 44 1.97 -4.31 -9.19
C ILE A 44 1.50 -3.04 -8.46
N MET A 45 1.77 -1.86 -9.01
CA MET A 45 1.32 -0.60 -8.41
C MET A 45 -0.19 -0.51 -8.27
N GLY A 46 -0.94 -0.97 -9.27
CA GLY A 46 -2.40 -1.05 -9.19
C GLY A 46 -2.88 -1.99 -8.07
N ALA A 47 -2.24 -3.14 -7.90
CA ALA A 47 -2.56 -4.07 -6.82
C ALA A 47 -2.21 -3.48 -5.44
N LEU A 48 -1.01 -2.90 -5.29
CA LEU A 48 -0.59 -2.28 -4.03
C LEU A 48 -1.46 -1.06 -3.68
N TYR A 49 -1.85 -0.26 -4.68
CA TYR A 49 -2.76 0.86 -4.49
C TYR A 49 -4.12 0.40 -3.96
N ARG A 50 -4.70 -0.67 -4.52
CA ARG A 50 -5.97 -1.24 -4.03
C ARG A 50 -5.84 -1.83 -2.63
N LEU A 51 -4.71 -2.47 -2.33
CA LEU A 51 -4.43 -2.97 -0.97
C LEU A 51 -4.28 -1.82 0.03
N CYS A 52 -3.65 -0.71 -0.36
CA CYS A 52 -3.48 0.46 0.50
C CYS A 52 -4.66 1.45 0.46
N GLU A 53 -5.64 1.24 -0.42
CA GLU A 53 -6.85 2.07 -0.56
C GLU A 53 -7.56 2.32 0.78
N PRO A 54 -7.84 1.33 1.65
CA PRO A 54 -8.47 1.59 2.94
C PRO A 54 -7.69 2.62 3.76
N SER A 55 -6.37 2.49 3.86
CA SER A 55 -5.53 3.50 4.54
C SER A 55 -5.51 4.85 3.83
N LEU A 56 -5.41 4.88 2.49
CA LEU A 56 -5.39 6.11 1.70
C LEU A 56 -6.73 6.86 1.76
N ARG A 57 -7.84 6.13 1.87
CA ARG A 57 -9.19 6.69 2.04
C ARG A 57 -9.31 7.43 3.37
N PHE A 58 -8.73 6.89 4.45
CA PHE A 58 -8.65 7.60 5.74
C PHE A 58 -7.83 8.88 5.67
N VAL A 59 -6.83 8.97 4.79
CA VAL A 59 -6.07 10.22 4.59
C VAL A 59 -6.87 11.20 3.72
N ARG A 60 -7.49 10.71 2.64
CA ARG A 60 -8.26 11.55 1.69
C ARG A 60 -9.47 12.23 2.33
N GLN A 61 -10.13 11.63 3.32
CA GLN A 61 -11.27 12.27 3.98
C GLN A 61 -10.88 13.59 4.70
N TYR A 62 -9.60 13.79 5.01
CA TYR A 62 -9.08 15.01 5.61
C TYR A 62 -8.47 15.97 4.59
N MET A 63 -8.31 15.54 3.33
CA MET A 63 -7.90 16.44 2.27
C MET A 63 -9.13 17.21 1.78
N PRO A 64 -9.10 18.56 1.79
CA PRO A 64 -10.17 19.34 1.17
C PRO A 64 -10.23 18.98 -0.31
N ASN A 65 -11.44 18.69 -0.81
CA ASN A 65 -11.68 18.55 -2.24
C ASN A 65 -11.35 19.90 -2.88
N LEU A 66 -10.24 19.94 -3.64
CA LEU A 66 -9.88 21.07 -4.50
C LEU A 66 -10.68 21.01 -5.79
#